data_AF-G0J087-F1
#
_entry.id   AF-G0J087-F1
#
_cell.length_a   1.000
_cell.length_b   1.000
_cell.length_c   1.000
_cell.angle_alpha   90.00
_cell.angle_beta   90.00
_cell.angle_gamma   90.00
#
_symmetry.space_group_name_H-M   'P 1'
#
loop_
_entity.id
_entity.type
_entity.pdbx_description
1 polymer ?
#
loop_
_entity_poly.entity_id
_entity_poly.type
_entity_poly.pdbx_seq_one_letter_code
_entity_poly.pdbx_strand_id
1 'polypeptide(L)'
;MNSFSQTLPGIIFSFLFLCSCSNTSNNNNLGSQNMAIPIPEENIERFSEVFNKVNYITVQLPLESSIGQADKVIITEDNIFIGDFYQNPKVIILDKEGNFLSSINAFGEGPGEYTQINDFVIHHEDPKVLILSTKKILAFDFNGNFVEDLDRPISGGYKFLATKKDELIFYVPPNISSADPKHGDNILFSYENQKVHPFFTSKFMEEKIPFFADRNILVYLDNKTFFTKHFSDTIYVFEGKELKEKMYLDFENSRKLKLNIFQEHDSNILNNLEYMQDYVYHMPNLHLSGKYLVTCFREKNYRSTLLYNRTKKTSKSISNATNDLDGLLPYLNVKYLSNNTLISVHYPDEFITIEQMENSDHPLLESLQQETVSFVFAIYQIKD
;
A
#
# COMPACT_ATOMS: atom_id res chain seq x y z
N MET A 1 -77.22 16.52 54.02
CA MET A 1 -77.91 17.76 53.60
C MET A 1 -76.88 18.74 53.08
N ASN A 2 -77.10 19.28 51.88
CA ASN A 2 -76.59 20.54 51.31
C ASN A 2 -75.05 20.64 51.09
N SER A 3 -74.50 20.53 49.87
CA SER A 3 -74.60 21.39 48.66
C SER A 3 -73.51 22.48 48.59
N PHE A 4 -72.67 22.36 47.54
CA PHE A 4 -72.09 23.42 46.68
C PHE A 4 -71.16 24.52 47.26
N SER A 5 -69.85 24.29 47.06
CA SER A 5 -68.88 24.96 46.14
C SER A 5 -68.73 26.49 45.98
N GLN A 6 -67.47 26.84 45.64
CA GLN A 6 -66.91 28.06 45.00
C GLN A 6 -66.56 29.18 46.00
N THR A 7 -65.40 29.84 45.98
CA THR A 7 -64.65 30.48 44.85
C THR A 7 -63.12 30.63 45.06
N LEU A 8 -62.36 30.67 43.94
CA LEU A 8 -60.94 31.10 43.68
C LEU A 8 -60.63 32.59 44.09
N PRO A 9 -59.42 33.23 43.90
CA PRO A 9 -58.25 32.94 43.03
C PRO A 9 -56.80 33.29 43.54
N GLY A 10 -55.79 32.98 42.70
CA GLY A 10 -54.48 33.68 42.62
C GLY A 10 -53.28 32.77 42.31
N ILE A 11 -53.10 32.21 41.10
CA ILE A 11 -52.35 32.72 39.92
C ILE A 11 -51.03 33.44 40.25
N ILE A 12 -49.90 32.78 39.97
CA ILE A 12 -48.86 33.13 38.97
C ILE A 12 -47.96 31.89 38.84
N PHE A 13 -48.07 31.15 37.73
CA PHE A 13 -47.04 30.19 37.32
C PHE A 13 -46.69 30.53 35.88
N SER A 14 -45.49 31.07 35.70
CA SER A 14 -44.96 31.50 34.41
C SER A 14 -44.74 30.29 33.52
N PHE A 15 -45.45 30.28 32.40
CA PHE A 15 -45.27 29.39 31.26
C PHE A 15 -43.92 29.72 30.60
N LEU A 16 -42.95 28.81 30.69
CA LEU A 16 -41.82 28.75 29.76
C LEU A 16 -41.96 27.49 28.93
N PHE A 17 -42.50 27.69 27.73
CA PHE A 17 -42.36 26.81 26.58
C PHE A 17 -40.87 26.53 26.34
N LEU A 18 -40.45 25.28 26.50
CA LEU A 18 -39.23 24.79 25.88
C LEU A 18 -39.61 23.85 24.74
N CYS A 19 -39.58 24.43 23.54
CA CYS A 19 -39.65 23.73 22.28
C CYS A 19 -38.44 22.79 22.11
N SER A 20 -38.77 21.63 21.55
CA SER A 20 -37.95 20.70 20.77
C SER A 20 -36.66 21.28 20.17
N CYS A 21 -35.55 20.58 20.44
CA CYS A 21 -34.53 20.27 19.45
C CYS A 21 -34.06 18.83 19.70
N SER A 22 -34.62 17.90 18.93
CA SER A 22 -33.99 16.59 18.73
C SER A 22 -32.72 16.79 17.89
N ASN A 23 -31.61 17.07 18.53
CA ASN A 23 -30.30 16.90 17.91
C ASN A 23 -30.02 15.40 17.85
N THR A 24 -30.33 14.78 16.70
CA THR A 24 -29.64 13.59 16.24
C THR A 24 -28.18 13.96 15.98
N SER A 25 -27.38 13.96 17.05
CA SER A 25 -25.94 13.85 16.91
C SER A 25 -25.64 12.46 16.35
N ASN A 26 -25.29 12.41 15.06
CA ASN A 26 -24.64 11.26 14.43
C ASN A 26 -23.35 10.95 15.20
N ASN A 27 -23.46 10.12 16.24
CA ASN A 27 -22.33 9.54 16.95
C ASN A 27 -21.80 8.35 16.15
N ASN A 28 -20.89 8.63 15.21
CA ASN A 28 -20.03 7.60 14.60
C ASN A 28 -18.53 7.85 14.90
N ASN A 29 -18.22 8.41 16.08
CA ASN A 29 -16.87 8.26 16.65
C ASN A 29 -16.78 6.88 17.34
N LEU A 30 -16.68 5.83 16.52
CA LEU A 30 -16.40 4.47 16.99
C LEU A 30 -14.92 4.38 17.38
N GLY A 31 -14.62 4.51 18.68
CA GLY A 31 -13.52 3.84 19.40
C GLY A 31 -12.08 3.83 18.85
N SER A 32 -11.76 4.51 17.74
CA SER A 32 -10.48 4.36 17.06
C SER A 32 -9.36 5.07 17.80
N GLN A 33 -8.26 4.36 18.07
CA GLN A 33 -7.07 4.96 18.64
C GLN A 33 -6.32 5.75 17.56
N ASN A 34 -5.94 6.99 17.88
CA ASN A 34 -5.06 7.80 17.03
C ASN A 34 -3.61 7.61 17.49
N MET A 35 -2.72 7.31 16.54
CA MET A 35 -1.29 7.13 16.80
C MET A 35 -0.48 8.00 15.83
N ALA A 36 0.34 8.90 16.36
CA ALA A 36 1.30 9.64 15.54
C ALA A 36 2.51 8.75 15.20
N ILE A 37 2.90 8.76 13.94
CA ILE A 37 4.17 8.26 13.42
C ILE A 37 5.06 9.51 13.26
N PRO A 38 6.08 9.68 14.12
CA PRO A 38 6.93 10.86 14.04
C PRO A 38 7.71 10.84 12.72
N ILE A 39 7.79 12.00 12.06
CA ILE A 39 8.65 12.20 10.89
C ILE A 39 9.95 12.84 11.38
N PRO A 40 11.11 12.19 11.21
CA PRO A 40 12.39 12.77 11.61
C PRO A 40 12.67 14.08 10.88
N GLU A 41 13.22 15.08 11.57
CA GLU A 41 13.65 16.35 10.97
C GLU A 41 14.80 16.16 9.97
N GLU A 42 15.65 15.17 10.23
CA GLU A 42 16.82 14.86 9.43
C GLU A 42 16.77 13.41 8.91
N ASN A 43 17.27 13.22 7.69
CA ASN A 43 17.51 11.89 7.15
C ASN A 43 18.77 11.30 7.79
N ILE A 44 18.87 9.97 7.80
CA ILE A 44 20.13 9.31 8.12
C ILE A 44 21.20 9.68 7.09
N GLU A 45 22.45 9.74 7.50
CA GLU A 45 23.57 10.03 6.60
C GLU A 45 24.13 8.75 5.98
N ARG A 46 24.05 7.63 6.70
CA ARG A 46 24.68 6.36 6.33
C ARG A 46 23.75 5.16 6.49
N PHE A 47 23.78 4.23 5.54
CA PHE A 47 22.99 3.00 5.60
C PHE A 47 23.30 2.18 6.85
N SER A 48 24.55 2.19 7.33
CA SER A 48 24.95 1.53 8.56
C SER A 48 24.25 2.06 9.82
N GLU A 49 23.57 3.21 9.80
CA GLU A 49 22.74 3.64 10.93
C GLU A 49 21.47 2.78 11.10
N VAL A 50 20.99 2.16 10.02
CA VAL A 50 19.74 1.41 9.97
C VAL A 50 19.96 -0.07 9.67
N PHE A 51 20.99 -0.41 8.91
CA PHE A 51 21.22 -1.76 8.40
C PHE A 51 22.57 -2.33 8.89
N ASN A 52 22.59 -3.61 9.23
CA ASN A 52 23.82 -4.33 9.62
C ASN A 52 24.65 -4.78 8.43
N LYS A 53 23.97 -5.19 7.35
CA LYS A 53 24.55 -5.73 6.14
C LYS A 53 23.55 -5.70 5.01
N VAL A 54 24.06 -5.86 3.79
CA VAL A 54 23.30 -6.12 2.58
C VAL A 54 23.86 -7.38 1.91
N ASN A 55 22.98 -8.23 1.43
CA ASN A 55 23.31 -9.38 0.59
C ASN A 55 22.59 -9.23 -0.75
N TYR A 56 23.10 -9.88 -1.80
CA TYR A 56 22.51 -9.81 -3.12
C TYR A 56 22.16 -11.18 -3.67
N ILE A 57 21.05 -11.24 -4.40
CA ILE A 57 20.67 -12.36 -5.25
C ILE A 57 20.48 -11.81 -6.66
N THR A 58 21.29 -12.24 -7.61
CA THR A 58 21.10 -11.95 -9.03
C THR A 58 20.08 -12.91 -9.61
N VAL A 59 19.11 -12.38 -10.35
CA VAL A 59 18.10 -13.17 -11.04
C VAL A 59 18.35 -13.12 -12.54
N GLN A 60 18.40 -14.29 -13.16
CA GLN A 60 18.43 -14.45 -14.61
C GLN A 60 17.10 -15.04 -15.07
N LEU A 61 16.40 -14.32 -15.96
CA LEU A 61 15.18 -14.80 -16.58
C LEU A 61 15.43 -15.25 -18.03
N PRO A 62 14.70 -16.27 -18.52
CA PRO A 62 14.61 -16.54 -19.94
C PRO A 62 14.09 -15.31 -20.71
N LEU A 63 14.52 -15.14 -21.97
CA LEU A 63 14.19 -13.96 -22.78
C LEU A 63 12.68 -13.74 -22.92
N GLU A 64 11.91 -14.82 -23.11
CA GLU A 64 10.45 -14.84 -23.19
C GLU A 64 9.75 -14.46 -21.87
N SER A 65 10.46 -14.65 -20.76
CA SER A 65 10.00 -14.30 -19.41
C SER A 65 10.58 -12.99 -18.92
N SER A 66 11.29 -12.22 -19.76
CA SER A 66 11.76 -10.88 -19.40
C SER A 66 10.63 -10.00 -18.85
N ILE A 67 10.96 -9.19 -17.84
CA ILE A 67 10.08 -8.19 -17.25
C ILE A 67 10.66 -6.81 -17.50
N GLY A 68 9.80 -5.82 -17.68
CA GLY A 68 10.19 -4.42 -17.71
C GLY A 68 10.31 -3.82 -16.31
N GLN A 69 9.42 -4.20 -15.38
CA GLN A 69 9.54 -3.80 -13.98
C GLN A 69 8.96 -4.83 -13.00
N ALA A 70 9.67 -5.11 -11.92
CA ALA A 70 9.15 -5.79 -10.74
C ALA A 70 8.22 -4.85 -9.94
N ASP A 71 6.95 -4.74 -10.31
CA ASP A 71 5.98 -3.84 -9.68
C ASP A 71 5.61 -4.26 -8.26
N LYS A 72 5.38 -5.56 -8.06
CA LYS A 72 5.02 -6.16 -6.78
C LYS A 72 5.78 -7.47 -6.57
N VAL A 73 6.28 -7.68 -5.36
CA VAL A 73 6.95 -8.92 -4.94
C VAL A 73 6.19 -9.50 -3.76
N ILE A 74 5.81 -10.77 -3.85
CA ILE A 74 5.23 -11.54 -2.75
C ILE A 74 6.13 -12.74 -2.50
N ILE A 75 6.55 -12.92 -1.25
CA ILE A 75 7.44 -14.02 -0.85
C ILE A 75 6.69 -14.94 0.09
N THR A 76 6.70 -16.23 -0.24
CA THR A 76 6.16 -17.33 0.57
C THR A 76 7.31 -18.10 1.24
N GLU A 77 6.99 -19.23 1.87
CA GLU A 77 7.99 -20.13 2.42
C GLU A 77 8.95 -20.62 1.34
N ASP A 78 8.41 -21.08 0.20
CA ASP A 78 9.18 -21.77 -0.85
C ASP A 78 9.39 -20.96 -2.14
N ASN A 79 8.56 -19.94 -2.40
CA ASN A 79 8.55 -19.23 -3.68
C ASN A 79 8.61 -17.71 -3.54
N ILE A 80 9.17 -17.06 -4.56
CA ILE A 80 9.12 -15.62 -4.79
C ILE A 80 8.27 -15.37 -6.05
N PHE A 81 7.22 -14.57 -5.90
CA PHE A 81 6.33 -14.16 -6.99
C PHE A 81 6.57 -12.70 -7.33
N ILE A 82 6.75 -12.39 -8.62
CA ILE A 82 7.02 -11.03 -9.10
C ILE A 82 6.04 -10.68 -10.19
N GLY A 83 5.26 -9.63 -9.98
CA GLY A 83 4.36 -9.09 -10.99
C GLY A 83 4.99 -7.93 -11.75
N ASP A 84 4.94 -7.98 -13.08
CA ASP A 84 5.04 -6.83 -13.98
C ASP A 84 3.62 -6.52 -14.47
N PHE A 85 3.15 -5.29 -14.29
CA PHE A 85 1.76 -4.93 -14.57
C PHE A 85 1.60 -4.08 -15.83
N TYR A 86 2.67 -3.43 -16.28
CA TYR A 86 2.56 -2.33 -17.25
C TYR A 86 3.33 -2.59 -18.54
N GLN A 87 4.58 -3.04 -18.45
CA GLN A 87 5.45 -3.11 -19.62
C GLN A 87 5.31 -4.47 -20.31
N ASN A 88 5.32 -5.55 -19.52
CA ASN A 88 5.16 -6.90 -20.01
C ASN A 88 4.29 -7.71 -19.05
N PRO A 89 2.96 -7.52 -19.05
CA PRO A 89 2.07 -8.03 -18.01
C PRO A 89 2.21 -9.55 -17.79
N LYS A 90 2.85 -9.93 -16.68
CA LYS A 90 3.06 -11.34 -16.28
C LYS A 90 3.38 -11.46 -14.80
N VAL A 91 3.32 -12.70 -14.32
CA VAL A 91 3.84 -13.05 -12.98
C VAL A 91 4.98 -14.06 -13.15
N ILE A 92 6.16 -13.72 -12.63
CA ILE A 92 7.32 -14.62 -12.57
C ILE A 92 7.29 -15.38 -11.25
N ILE A 93 7.65 -16.66 -11.31
CA ILE A 93 7.75 -17.55 -10.14
C ILE A 93 9.19 -18.03 -10.03
N LEU A 94 9.82 -17.74 -8.89
CA LEU A 94 11.18 -18.14 -8.56
C LEU A 94 11.19 -19.01 -7.30
N ASP A 95 12.29 -19.74 -7.10
CA ASP A 95 12.63 -20.30 -5.78
C ASP A 95 13.20 -19.20 -4.86
N LYS A 96 13.63 -19.58 -3.65
CA LYS A 96 14.16 -18.67 -2.63
C LYS A 96 15.56 -18.17 -2.96
N GLU A 97 16.29 -18.91 -3.76
CA GLU A 97 17.62 -18.61 -4.25
C GLU A 97 17.58 -17.69 -5.48
N GLY A 98 16.39 -17.39 -6.01
CA GLY A 98 16.19 -16.49 -7.16
C GLY A 98 16.27 -17.19 -8.51
N ASN A 99 16.28 -18.52 -8.57
CA ASN A 99 16.25 -19.25 -9.82
C ASN A 99 14.85 -19.25 -10.43
N PHE A 100 14.78 -19.09 -11.75
CA PHE A 100 13.52 -19.15 -12.48
C PHE A 100 12.90 -20.54 -12.44
N LEU A 101 11.64 -20.62 -11.99
CA LEU A 101 10.86 -21.86 -12.01
C LEU A 101 9.85 -21.86 -13.16
N SER A 102 9.02 -20.82 -13.24
CA SER A 102 8.02 -20.66 -14.29
C SER A 102 7.48 -19.23 -14.36
N SER A 103 6.55 -18.98 -15.28
CA SER A 103 5.83 -17.72 -15.37
C SER A 103 4.37 -17.93 -15.75
N ILE A 104 3.50 -17.04 -15.26
CA ILE A 104 2.13 -16.89 -15.71
C ILE A 104 2.13 -15.79 -16.76
N ASN A 105 2.13 -16.19 -18.03
CA ASN A 105 2.12 -15.32 -19.19
C ASN A 105 0.94 -15.66 -20.12
N ALA A 106 -0.27 -15.31 -19.69
CA ALA A 106 -1.53 -15.71 -20.30
C ALA A 106 -2.28 -14.51 -20.91
N PHE A 107 -1.61 -13.72 -21.76
CA PHE A 107 -2.22 -12.55 -22.37
C PHE A 107 -3.26 -12.93 -23.44
N GLY A 108 -4.49 -12.44 -23.31
CA GLY A 108 -5.59 -12.71 -24.25
C GLY A 108 -6.97 -12.40 -23.66
N GLU A 109 -8.04 -12.78 -24.38
CA GLU A 109 -9.44 -12.55 -23.97
C GLU A 109 -10.21 -13.84 -23.65
N GLY A 110 -9.62 -15.01 -23.88
CA GLY A 110 -10.23 -16.31 -23.70
C GLY A 110 -10.31 -16.79 -22.25
N PRO A 111 -10.90 -17.98 -22.02
CA PRO A 111 -10.84 -18.66 -20.73
C PRO A 111 -9.40 -18.85 -20.27
N GLY A 112 -9.08 -18.48 -19.03
CA GLY A 112 -7.71 -18.54 -18.50
C GLY A 112 -6.74 -17.46 -18.99
N GLU A 113 -7.19 -16.51 -19.81
CA GLU A 113 -6.37 -15.40 -20.31
C GLU A 113 -6.77 -14.04 -19.69
N TYR A 114 -5.81 -13.13 -19.54
CA TYR A 114 -6.00 -11.76 -19.08
C TYR A 114 -5.60 -10.74 -20.14
N THR A 115 -6.29 -9.60 -20.19
CA THR A 115 -5.91 -8.47 -21.07
C THR A 115 -5.03 -7.43 -20.38
N GLN A 116 -4.97 -7.48 -19.05
CA GLN A 116 -4.12 -6.67 -18.20
C GLN A 116 -4.03 -7.31 -16.81
N ILE A 117 -3.00 -6.95 -16.05
CA ILE A 117 -2.88 -7.27 -14.63
C ILE A 117 -3.03 -5.97 -13.85
N ASN A 118 -4.13 -5.82 -13.09
CA ASN A 118 -4.31 -4.70 -12.18
C ASN A 118 -3.51 -4.89 -10.88
N ASP A 119 -3.52 -6.12 -10.38
CA ASP A 119 -2.84 -6.56 -9.16
C ASP A 119 -2.82 -8.10 -9.13
N PHE A 120 -2.01 -8.70 -8.25
CA PHE A 120 -2.09 -10.12 -7.94
C PHE A 120 -1.88 -10.37 -6.44
N VAL A 121 -2.42 -11.48 -5.92
CA VAL A 121 -2.28 -11.88 -4.52
C VAL A 121 -2.00 -13.37 -4.43
N ILE A 122 -1.46 -13.80 -3.30
CA ILE A 122 -1.33 -15.21 -2.95
C ILE A 122 -2.39 -15.55 -1.92
N HIS A 123 -3.16 -16.59 -2.19
CA HIS A 123 -4.07 -17.15 -1.21
C HIS A 123 -3.31 -18.20 -0.39
N HIS A 124 -3.09 -17.94 0.90
CA HIS A 124 -2.18 -18.77 1.71
C HIS A 124 -2.80 -20.08 2.20
N GLU A 125 -4.13 -20.14 2.38
CA GLU A 125 -4.83 -21.35 2.86
C GLU A 125 -5.21 -22.30 1.72
N ASP A 126 -5.28 -21.77 0.50
CA ASP A 126 -5.53 -22.48 -0.75
C ASP A 126 -4.47 -21.99 -1.73
N PRO A 127 -3.34 -22.71 -1.91
CA PRO A 127 -2.12 -22.20 -2.54
C PRO A 127 -2.34 -21.89 -4.02
N LYS A 128 -2.86 -20.69 -4.26
CA LYS A 128 -3.21 -20.14 -5.56
C LYS A 128 -2.65 -18.74 -5.72
N VAL A 129 -2.21 -18.44 -6.94
CA VAL A 129 -1.96 -17.08 -7.41
C VAL A 129 -3.27 -16.57 -7.99
N LEU A 130 -3.83 -15.52 -7.40
CA LEU A 130 -5.01 -14.84 -7.93
C LEU A 130 -4.56 -13.58 -8.66
N ILE A 131 -4.93 -13.45 -9.93
CA ILE A 131 -4.65 -12.29 -10.78
C ILE A 131 -5.94 -11.50 -10.98
N LEU A 132 -5.93 -10.23 -10.59
CA LEU A 132 -7.03 -9.32 -10.86
C LEU A 132 -6.86 -8.72 -12.25
N SER A 133 -7.75 -9.09 -13.16
CA SER A 133 -7.84 -8.51 -14.51
C SER A 133 -9.11 -7.66 -14.65
N THR A 134 -9.28 -6.95 -15.77
CA THR A 134 -10.39 -6.01 -16.00
C THR A 134 -11.76 -6.65 -15.77
N LYS A 135 -11.97 -7.86 -16.32
CA LYS A 135 -13.29 -8.51 -16.40
C LYS A 135 -13.49 -9.62 -15.37
N LYS A 136 -12.40 -10.20 -14.87
CA LYS A 136 -12.40 -11.44 -14.06
C LYS A 136 -11.20 -11.49 -13.12
N ILE A 137 -11.26 -12.43 -12.18
CA ILE A 137 -10.10 -12.87 -11.42
C ILE A 137 -9.68 -14.23 -11.99
N LEU A 138 -8.39 -14.44 -12.19
CA LEU A 138 -7.88 -15.71 -12.67
C LEU A 138 -7.11 -16.40 -11.55
N ALA A 139 -7.36 -17.68 -11.33
CA ALA A 139 -6.63 -18.49 -10.39
C ALA A 139 -5.63 -19.39 -11.11
N PHE A 140 -4.40 -19.40 -10.62
CA PHE A 140 -3.32 -20.27 -11.06
C PHE A 140 -2.73 -21.01 -9.87
N ASP A 141 -2.16 -22.19 -10.09
CA ASP A 141 -1.35 -22.86 -9.08
C ASP A 141 0.05 -22.21 -8.97
N PHE A 142 0.86 -22.68 -8.01
CA PHE A 142 2.22 -22.15 -7.81
C PHE A 142 3.22 -22.59 -8.89
N ASN A 143 2.84 -23.47 -9.82
CA ASN A 143 3.63 -23.78 -11.00
C ASN A 143 3.27 -22.87 -12.19
N GLY A 144 2.24 -22.03 -12.04
CA GLY A 144 1.75 -21.13 -13.08
C GLY A 144 0.72 -21.76 -14.01
N ASN A 145 0.17 -22.94 -13.67
CA ASN A 145 -0.89 -23.56 -14.44
C ASN A 145 -2.23 -22.93 -14.11
N PHE A 146 -3.04 -22.68 -15.14
CA PHE A 146 -4.39 -22.18 -14.97
C PHE A 146 -5.27 -23.18 -14.22
N VAL A 147 -6.03 -22.68 -13.24
CA VAL A 147 -6.98 -23.46 -12.44
C VAL A 147 -8.42 -23.14 -12.85
N GLU A 148 -8.82 -21.87 -12.72
CA GLU A 148 -10.19 -21.43 -12.99
C GLU A 148 -10.31 -19.92 -13.21
N ASP A 149 -11.36 -19.52 -13.92
CA ASP A 149 -11.82 -18.13 -13.99
C ASP A 149 -12.84 -17.91 -12.88
N LEU A 150 -12.62 -16.88 -12.08
CA LEU A 150 -13.53 -16.42 -11.03
C LEU A 150 -14.23 -15.13 -11.49
N ASP A 151 -15.53 -15.05 -11.20
CA ASP A 151 -16.28 -13.82 -11.40
C ASP A 151 -15.63 -12.67 -10.66
N ARG A 152 -15.61 -11.50 -11.29
CA ARG A 152 -15.15 -10.27 -10.67
C ARG A 152 -16.28 -9.68 -9.83
N PRO A 153 -16.22 -9.73 -8.49
CA PRO A 153 -17.35 -9.33 -7.65
C PRO A 153 -17.55 -7.81 -7.60
N ILE A 154 -16.50 -7.04 -7.91
CA ILE A 154 -16.44 -5.58 -7.81
C ILE A 154 -15.92 -4.97 -9.11
N SER A 155 -16.76 -4.20 -9.80
CA SER A 155 -16.32 -3.36 -10.94
C SER A 155 -15.30 -2.33 -10.45
N GLY A 156 -14.27 -2.02 -11.25
CA GLY A 156 -13.36 -0.91 -10.94
C GLY A 156 -12.36 -1.10 -9.78
N GLY A 157 -12.45 -2.18 -9.00
CA GLY A 157 -11.40 -2.60 -8.05
C GLY A 157 -9.99 -2.57 -8.67
N TYR A 158 -9.12 -1.80 -8.05
CA TYR A 158 -7.78 -1.50 -8.56
C TYR A 158 -6.68 -2.27 -7.82
N LYS A 159 -6.83 -2.43 -6.50
CA LYS A 159 -5.96 -3.26 -5.65
C LYS A 159 -6.81 -4.25 -4.87
N PHE A 160 -6.22 -5.38 -4.53
CA PHE A 160 -6.88 -6.36 -3.67
C PHE A 160 -5.90 -7.15 -2.81
N LEU A 161 -6.43 -7.79 -1.78
CA LEU A 161 -5.72 -8.74 -0.93
C LEU A 161 -6.62 -9.93 -0.61
N ALA A 162 -6.01 -11.06 -0.30
CA ALA A 162 -6.68 -12.21 0.30
C ALA A 162 -6.39 -12.25 1.80
N THR A 163 -7.39 -12.54 2.62
CA THR A 163 -7.25 -12.74 4.06
C THR A 163 -7.22 -14.25 4.40
N LYS A 164 -7.08 -14.59 5.68
CA LYS A 164 -7.09 -15.99 6.19
C LYS A 164 -8.50 -16.58 6.40
N LYS A 165 -9.52 -16.04 5.73
CA LYS A 165 -10.93 -16.46 5.94
C LYS A 165 -11.67 -16.67 4.63
N ASP A 166 -10.94 -17.01 3.56
CA ASP A 166 -11.48 -17.03 2.20
C ASP A 166 -12.21 -15.72 1.83
N GLU A 167 -11.72 -14.59 2.34
CA GLU A 167 -12.25 -13.25 2.07
C GLU A 167 -11.25 -12.48 1.20
N LEU A 168 -11.78 -11.84 0.15
CA LEU A 168 -11.03 -10.89 -0.66
C LEU A 168 -11.43 -9.45 -0.28
N ILE A 169 -10.45 -8.57 -0.14
CA ILE A 169 -10.70 -7.14 0.09
C ILE A 169 -10.26 -6.37 -1.15
N PHE A 170 -11.15 -5.52 -1.67
CA PHE A 170 -10.92 -4.69 -2.84
C PHE A 170 -10.86 -3.21 -2.47
N TYR A 171 -9.89 -2.51 -3.04
CA TYR A 171 -9.87 -1.06 -3.11
C TYR A 171 -10.39 -0.60 -4.47
N VAL A 172 -11.42 0.25 -4.46
CA VAL A 172 -11.97 0.93 -5.64
C VAL A 172 -11.61 2.41 -5.55
N PRO A 173 -10.92 2.97 -6.56
CA PRO A 173 -10.60 4.40 -6.61
C PRO A 173 -11.85 5.28 -6.46
N PRO A 174 -11.78 6.40 -5.72
CA PRO A 174 -12.95 7.26 -5.47
C PRO A 174 -13.69 7.70 -6.74
N ASN A 175 -12.96 8.07 -7.79
CA ASN A 175 -13.53 8.49 -9.08
C ASN A 175 -14.31 7.37 -9.79
N ILE A 176 -13.84 6.13 -9.67
CA ILE A 176 -14.53 4.96 -10.24
C ILE A 176 -15.70 4.55 -9.34
N SER A 177 -15.50 4.57 -8.02
CA SER A 177 -16.56 4.30 -7.04
C SER A 177 -17.74 5.24 -7.23
N SER A 178 -17.51 6.55 -7.24
CA SER A 178 -18.58 7.54 -7.35
C SER A 178 -19.35 7.47 -8.68
N ALA A 179 -18.74 6.89 -9.71
CA ALA A 179 -19.37 6.70 -11.01
C ALA A 179 -20.32 5.48 -11.05
N ASP A 180 -20.17 4.51 -10.14
CA ASP A 180 -21.08 3.37 -10.02
C ASP A 180 -22.08 3.62 -8.87
N PRO A 181 -23.39 3.82 -9.16
CA PRO A 181 -24.39 4.06 -8.14
C PRO A 181 -24.48 2.96 -7.07
N LYS A 182 -24.03 1.73 -7.37
CA LYS A 182 -24.01 0.61 -6.42
C LYS A 182 -22.92 0.75 -5.37
N HIS A 183 -21.82 1.45 -5.69
CA HIS A 183 -20.72 1.67 -4.77
C HIS A 183 -20.99 2.85 -3.84
N GLY A 184 -21.62 3.91 -4.36
CA GLY A 184 -21.76 5.17 -3.65
C GLY A 184 -20.38 5.76 -3.32
N ASP A 185 -20.19 6.21 -2.09
CA ASP A 185 -18.90 6.77 -1.62
C ASP A 185 -17.95 5.71 -1.01
N ASN A 186 -18.27 4.42 -1.14
CA ASN A 186 -17.48 3.34 -0.54
C ASN A 186 -16.24 3.02 -1.38
N ILE A 187 -15.09 2.86 -0.76
CA ILE A 187 -13.82 2.63 -1.46
C ILE A 187 -13.13 1.33 -1.04
N LEU A 188 -13.51 0.74 0.10
CA LEU A 188 -13.12 -0.62 0.46
C LEU A 188 -14.35 -1.51 0.56
N PHE A 189 -14.23 -2.67 -0.06
CA PHE A 189 -15.25 -3.70 -0.13
C PHE A 189 -14.62 -5.02 0.24
N SER A 190 -15.33 -5.84 1.02
CA SER A 190 -14.98 -7.24 1.17
C SER A 190 -15.90 -8.12 0.35
N TYR A 191 -15.37 -9.24 -0.11
CA TYR A 191 -16.07 -10.28 -0.84
C TYR A 191 -15.86 -11.61 -0.11
N GLU A 192 -16.93 -12.14 0.44
CA GLU A 192 -16.98 -13.40 1.17
C GLU A 192 -18.35 -14.05 0.92
N ASN A 193 -18.43 -15.38 0.87
CA ASN A 193 -19.70 -16.10 0.68
C ASN A 193 -20.54 -15.61 -0.51
N GLN A 194 -19.88 -15.28 -1.63
CA GLN A 194 -20.49 -14.75 -2.86
C GLN A 194 -21.24 -13.41 -2.66
N LYS A 195 -20.90 -12.67 -1.61
CA LYS A 195 -21.52 -11.38 -1.27
C LYS A 195 -20.47 -10.31 -1.09
N VAL A 196 -20.84 -9.12 -1.57
CA VAL A 196 -20.06 -7.90 -1.44
C VAL A 196 -20.55 -7.10 -0.24
N HIS A 197 -19.61 -6.64 0.58
CA HIS A 197 -19.86 -5.83 1.76
C HIS A 197 -18.95 -4.58 1.76
N PRO A 198 -19.48 -3.36 1.56
CA PRO A 198 -18.69 -2.16 1.79
C PRO A 198 -18.37 -2.02 3.28
N PHE A 199 -17.16 -1.59 3.62
CA PHE A 199 -16.80 -1.33 5.02
C PHE A 199 -15.97 -0.05 5.24
N PHE A 200 -15.57 0.65 4.18
CA PHE A 200 -14.93 1.96 4.32
C PHE A 200 -15.34 2.91 3.21
N THR A 201 -15.64 4.16 3.57
CA THR A 201 -16.05 5.22 2.65
C THR A 201 -15.04 6.35 2.62
N SER A 202 -14.90 6.95 1.44
CA SER A 202 -14.09 8.15 1.22
C SER A 202 -14.52 9.34 2.09
N LYS A 203 -15.77 9.37 2.60
CA LYS A 203 -16.23 10.39 3.55
C LYS A 203 -15.50 10.36 4.89
N PHE A 204 -14.95 9.21 5.29
CA PHE A 204 -14.12 9.11 6.49
C PHE A 204 -12.68 9.53 6.25
N MET A 205 -12.31 9.79 4.98
CA MET A 205 -11.06 10.44 4.67
C MET A 205 -11.22 11.93 4.91
N GLU A 206 -10.24 12.50 5.61
CA GLU A 206 -10.28 13.90 6.00
C GLU A 206 -10.25 14.84 4.78
N GLU A 207 -9.83 14.33 3.61
CA GLU A 207 -9.64 15.13 2.40
C GLU A 207 -10.07 14.39 1.11
N LYS A 208 -10.63 15.15 0.15
CA LYS A 208 -10.90 14.69 -1.22
C LYS A 208 -9.59 14.67 -1.99
N ILE A 209 -9.18 13.51 -2.50
CA ILE A 209 -7.87 13.33 -3.16
C ILE A 209 -8.11 12.69 -4.54
N PRO A 210 -7.44 13.16 -5.60
CA PRO A 210 -7.48 12.48 -6.89
C PRO A 210 -6.94 11.06 -6.80
N PHE A 211 -7.31 10.23 -7.78
CA PHE A 211 -6.76 8.90 -7.91
C PHE A 211 -5.33 8.95 -8.47
N PHE A 212 -4.44 8.16 -7.86
CA PHE A 212 -3.10 7.89 -8.37
C PHE A 212 -2.90 6.38 -8.49
N ALA A 213 -2.08 5.98 -9.46
CA ALA A 213 -1.61 4.61 -9.61
C ALA A 213 -0.62 4.26 -8.48
N ASP A 214 -1.15 4.11 -7.27
CA ASP A 214 -0.35 3.82 -6.09
C ASP A 214 0.22 2.40 -6.14
N ARG A 215 1.48 2.25 -5.70
CA ARG A 215 2.20 0.97 -5.77
C ARG A 215 1.64 -0.04 -4.77
N ASN A 216 1.83 0.23 -3.48
CA ASN A 216 1.41 -0.65 -2.39
C ASN A 216 0.68 0.17 -1.30
N ILE A 217 -0.63 0.02 -1.21
CA ILE A 217 -1.52 0.83 -0.37
C ILE A 217 -2.46 -0.01 0.50
N LEU A 218 -2.49 -1.31 0.30
CA LEU A 218 -3.45 -2.22 0.93
C LEU A 218 -2.71 -3.50 1.32
N VAL A 219 -2.58 -3.75 2.63
CA VAL A 219 -1.75 -4.83 3.19
C VAL A 219 -2.52 -5.56 4.29
N TYR A 220 -2.43 -6.89 4.31
CA TYR A 220 -2.96 -7.72 5.40
C TYR A 220 -1.82 -8.26 6.26
N LEU A 221 -1.90 -8.06 7.58
CA LEU A 221 -0.94 -8.61 8.54
C LEU A 221 -1.63 -8.82 9.90
N ASP A 222 -1.43 -9.98 10.52
CA ASP A 222 -1.91 -10.30 11.88
C ASP A 222 -3.41 -10.00 12.10
N ASN A 223 -4.26 -10.46 11.17
CA ASN A 223 -5.71 -10.22 11.18
C ASN A 223 -6.14 -8.75 11.07
N LYS A 224 -5.23 -7.89 10.62
CA LYS A 224 -5.49 -6.47 10.38
C LYS A 224 -5.26 -6.12 8.92
N THR A 225 -6.13 -5.26 8.41
CA THR A 225 -6.00 -4.64 7.09
C THR A 225 -5.49 -3.22 7.26
N PHE A 226 -4.35 -2.92 6.65
CA PHE A 226 -3.76 -1.59 6.61
C PHE A 226 -4.05 -0.97 5.25
N PHE A 227 -4.57 0.25 5.27
CA PHE A 227 -4.95 0.96 4.05
C PHE A 227 -4.54 2.42 4.10
N THR A 228 -4.07 2.95 2.98
CA THR A 228 -3.80 4.38 2.78
C THR A 228 -3.95 4.74 1.30
N LYS A 229 -3.65 5.97 0.92
CA LYS A 229 -3.59 6.41 -0.48
C LYS A 229 -2.60 7.57 -0.59
N HIS A 230 -2.23 7.93 -1.83
CA HIS A 230 -1.45 9.14 -2.08
C HIS A 230 -2.02 10.34 -1.32
N PHE A 231 -1.12 11.20 -0.82
CA PHE A 231 -1.42 12.43 -0.07
C PHE A 231 -2.13 12.25 1.29
N SER A 232 -2.76 11.11 1.56
CA SER A 232 -3.31 10.81 2.88
C SER A 232 -2.15 10.64 3.87
N ASP A 233 -2.08 11.52 4.87
CA ASP A 233 -1.17 11.35 6.01
C ASP A 233 -1.59 10.18 6.92
N THR A 234 -2.79 9.66 6.74
CA THR A 234 -3.36 8.63 7.60
C THR A 234 -3.23 7.25 6.96
N ILE A 235 -2.79 6.29 7.76
CA ILE A 235 -2.89 4.86 7.52
C ILE A 235 -4.02 4.33 8.41
N TYR A 236 -5.07 3.81 7.79
CA TYR A 236 -6.25 3.25 8.45
C TYR A 236 -6.01 1.77 8.74
N VAL A 237 -6.31 1.34 9.96
CA VAL A 237 -6.10 -0.03 10.42
C VAL A 237 -7.44 -0.63 10.82
N PHE A 238 -7.85 -1.66 10.10
CA PHE A 238 -9.09 -2.38 10.32
C PHE A 238 -8.83 -3.74 10.96
N GLU A 239 -9.68 -4.15 11.90
CA GLU A 239 -9.76 -5.53 12.36
C GLU A 239 -11.10 -6.09 11.90
N GLY A 240 -11.06 -7.02 10.93
CA GLY A 240 -12.22 -7.30 10.09
C GLY A 240 -12.67 -6.05 9.35
N LYS A 241 -13.93 -5.63 9.57
CA LYS A 241 -14.56 -4.46 8.93
C LYS A 241 -14.59 -3.22 9.82
N GLU A 242 -14.10 -3.33 11.05
CA GLU A 242 -14.14 -2.25 12.03
C GLU A 242 -12.83 -1.46 12.01
N LEU A 243 -12.91 -0.13 11.90
CA LEU A 243 -11.76 0.75 12.02
C LEU A 243 -11.30 0.80 13.48
N LYS A 244 -10.13 0.21 13.77
CA LYS A 244 -9.58 0.14 15.13
C LYS A 244 -8.59 1.24 15.43
N GLU A 245 -7.83 1.66 14.42
CA GLU A 245 -6.73 2.59 14.62
C GLU A 245 -6.49 3.44 13.38
N LYS A 246 -6.06 4.69 13.62
CA LYS A 246 -5.58 5.62 12.61
C LYS A 246 -4.15 6.00 12.97
N MET A 247 -3.21 5.66 12.09
CA MET A 247 -1.81 6.01 12.23
C MET A 247 -1.51 7.23 11.35
N TYR A 248 -1.20 8.36 11.97
CA TYR A 248 -0.97 9.64 11.28
C TYR A 248 0.52 9.87 11.09
N LEU A 249 0.95 10.10 9.86
CA LEU A 249 2.27 10.64 9.55
C LEU A 249 2.30 12.09 10.02
N ASP A 250 3.00 12.35 11.12
CA ASP A 250 3.04 13.67 11.77
C ASP A 250 3.94 14.63 11.00
N PHE A 251 3.45 15.08 9.85
CA PHE A 251 4.05 16.15 9.08
C PHE A 251 3.78 17.47 9.82
N GLU A 252 4.82 18.25 10.10
CA GLU A 252 4.64 19.59 10.65
C GLU A 252 3.61 20.39 9.83
N ASN A 253 2.56 20.87 10.50
CA ASN A 253 1.39 21.48 9.85
C ASN A 253 1.73 22.64 8.89
N SER A 254 2.84 23.35 9.10
CA SER A 254 3.30 24.44 8.24
C SER A 254 3.80 23.95 6.87
N ARG A 255 4.31 22.72 6.80
CA ARG A 255 4.94 22.12 5.61
C ARG A 255 4.04 21.08 4.94
N LYS A 256 2.98 20.61 5.61
CA LYS A 256 2.04 19.64 5.06
C LYS A 256 1.33 20.19 3.82
N LEU A 257 1.27 19.39 2.76
CA LEU A 257 0.46 19.71 1.57
C LEU A 257 -1.01 19.88 1.96
N LYS A 258 -1.58 21.05 1.65
CA LYS A 258 -3.00 21.32 1.92
C LYS A 258 -3.84 20.85 0.74
N LEU A 259 -4.70 19.85 0.93
CA LEU A 259 -5.38 19.24 -0.21
C LEU A 259 -6.55 20.05 -0.80
N ASN A 260 -6.86 21.21 -0.21
CA ASN A 260 -7.79 22.17 -0.81
C ASN A 260 -7.22 22.89 -2.07
N ILE A 261 -5.93 22.70 -2.37
CA ILE A 261 -5.30 23.22 -3.59
C ILE A 261 -5.59 22.38 -4.84
N PHE A 262 -6.09 21.15 -4.68
CA PHE A 262 -6.38 20.27 -5.80
C PHE A 262 -7.62 20.78 -6.54
N GLN A 263 -7.41 21.36 -7.73
CA GLN A 263 -8.50 21.54 -8.69
C GLN A 263 -8.81 20.19 -9.35
N GLU A 264 -10.08 19.93 -9.69
CA GLU A 264 -10.59 18.62 -10.14
C GLU A 264 -9.92 18.03 -11.41
N HIS A 265 -8.96 18.73 -12.03
CA HIS A 265 -8.31 18.36 -13.28
C HIS A 265 -6.78 18.39 -13.27
N ASP A 266 -6.12 18.53 -12.12
CA ASP A 266 -4.66 18.69 -12.07
C ASP A 266 -3.92 17.33 -12.11
N SER A 267 -3.96 16.66 -13.26
CA SER A 267 -3.30 15.35 -13.47
C SER A 267 -1.77 15.40 -13.38
N ASN A 268 -1.17 16.59 -13.40
CA ASN A 268 0.28 16.81 -13.34
C ASN A 268 0.78 17.29 -11.96
N ILE A 269 -0.07 17.26 -10.92
CA ILE A 269 0.26 17.73 -9.57
C ILE A 269 1.55 17.09 -9.00
N LEU A 270 1.82 15.82 -9.34
CA LEU A 270 3.05 15.13 -8.91
C LEU A 270 4.33 15.66 -9.57
N ASN A 271 4.20 16.38 -10.68
CA ASN A 271 5.30 16.98 -11.44
C ASN A 271 5.36 18.51 -11.27
N ASN A 272 4.50 19.08 -10.43
CA ASN A 272 4.50 20.51 -10.15
C ASN A 272 5.64 20.84 -9.17
N LEU A 273 6.56 21.70 -9.61
CA LEU A 273 7.77 22.06 -8.87
C LEU A 273 7.48 22.73 -7.53
N GLU A 274 6.45 23.58 -7.43
CA GLU A 274 6.05 24.23 -6.17
C GLU A 274 5.66 23.17 -5.14
N TYR A 275 4.81 22.21 -5.52
CA TYR A 275 4.38 21.14 -4.64
C TYR A 275 5.51 20.18 -4.25
N MET A 276 6.43 19.94 -5.18
CA MET A 276 7.60 19.11 -4.92
C MET A 276 8.61 19.78 -3.97
N GLN A 277 8.72 21.10 -3.98
CA GLN A 277 9.72 21.86 -3.21
C GLN A 277 9.21 22.29 -1.83
N ASP A 278 7.98 22.83 -1.77
CA ASP A 278 7.51 23.55 -0.60
C ASP A 278 6.72 22.68 0.39
N TYR A 279 6.27 21.51 -0.05
CA TYR A 279 5.37 20.67 0.73
C TYR A 279 5.90 19.27 1.00
N VAL A 280 5.43 18.72 2.11
CA VAL A 280 5.62 17.33 2.51
C VAL A 280 4.32 16.57 2.38
N TYR A 281 4.38 15.40 1.76
CA TYR A 281 3.21 14.55 1.58
C TYR A 281 3.53 13.08 1.42
N HIS A 282 2.57 12.23 1.79
CA HIS A 282 2.69 10.78 1.70
C HIS A 282 2.65 10.28 0.24
N MET A 283 3.62 9.44 -0.13
CA MET A 283 3.71 8.72 -1.40
C MET A 283 3.75 7.22 -1.09
N PRO A 284 2.61 6.57 -0.86
CA PRO A 284 2.57 5.29 -0.17
C PRO A 284 3.32 4.17 -0.89
N ASN A 285 4.04 3.39 -0.09
CA ASN A 285 4.62 2.11 -0.45
C ASN A 285 4.64 1.25 0.81
N LEU A 286 3.46 0.86 1.28
CA LEU A 286 3.27 0.21 2.57
C LEU A 286 3.89 -1.20 2.57
N HIS A 287 4.86 -1.43 3.43
CA HIS A 287 5.37 -2.77 3.74
C HIS A 287 5.37 -2.96 5.25
N LEU A 288 4.91 -4.10 5.76
CA LEU A 288 4.76 -4.34 7.19
C LEU A 288 5.38 -5.66 7.62
N SER A 289 5.96 -5.65 8.81
CA SER A 289 6.25 -6.83 9.61
C SER A 289 5.68 -6.66 11.02
N GLY A 290 5.81 -7.68 11.86
CA GLY A 290 5.39 -7.59 13.26
C GLY A 290 6.05 -6.41 14.01
N LYS A 291 7.27 -6.03 13.62
CA LYS A 291 8.06 -4.98 14.28
C LYS A 291 8.12 -3.65 13.51
N TYR A 292 8.11 -3.70 12.18
CA TYR A 292 8.36 -2.53 11.35
C TYR A 292 7.21 -2.20 10.40
N LEU A 293 7.06 -0.91 10.11
CA LEU A 293 6.27 -0.40 9.00
C LEU A 293 7.22 0.43 8.14
N VAL A 294 7.20 0.19 6.83
CA VAL A 294 7.91 0.99 5.84
C VAL A 294 6.89 1.66 4.93
N THR A 295 7.08 2.94 4.67
CA THR A 295 6.36 3.69 3.63
C THR A 295 7.27 4.76 3.02
N CYS A 296 6.77 5.57 2.08
CA CYS A 296 7.52 6.69 1.55
C CYS A 296 6.74 8.00 1.65
N PHE A 297 7.45 9.10 1.77
CA PHE A 297 6.91 10.45 1.63
C PHE A 297 7.81 11.27 0.70
N ARG A 298 7.31 12.40 0.21
CA ARG A 298 8.11 13.37 -0.50
C ARG A 298 8.38 14.57 0.39
N GLU A 299 9.60 15.09 0.32
CA GLU A 299 10.03 16.35 0.92
C GLU A 299 11.16 16.95 0.07
N LYS A 300 11.08 18.26 -0.25
CA LYS A 300 12.14 19.01 -0.94
C LYS A 300 12.69 18.32 -2.21
N ASN A 301 11.81 17.88 -3.10
CA ASN A 301 12.07 17.10 -4.32
C ASN A 301 12.51 15.65 -4.12
N TYR A 302 12.80 15.20 -2.90
CA TYR A 302 13.26 13.85 -2.64
C TYR A 302 12.13 12.94 -2.20
N ARG A 303 12.14 11.71 -2.70
CA ARG A 303 11.34 10.62 -2.16
C ARG A 303 12.12 9.97 -1.03
N SER A 304 11.63 10.08 0.19
CA SER A 304 12.24 9.52 1.39
C SER A 304 11.55 8.21 1.78
N THR A 305 12.32 7.21 2.18
CA THR A 305 11.79 5.98 2.78
C THR A 305 11.73 6.15 4.29
N LEU A 306 10.53 6.02 4.86
CA LEU A 306 10.30 6.05 6.30
C LEU A 306 10.30 4.61 6.83
N LEU A 307 11.21 4.31 7.75
CA LEU A 307 11.22 3.08 8.54
C LEU A 307 10.72 3.39 9.96
N TYR A 308 9.52 2.93 10.29
CA TYR A 308 8.93 3.07 11.61
C TYR A 308 9.03 1.78 12.41
N ASN A 309 9.68 1.84 13.58
CA ASN A 309 9.69 0.75 14.54
C ASN A 309 8.42 0.84 15.41
N ARG A 310 7.48 -0.08 15.19
CA ARG A 310 6.16 -0.09 15.82
C ARG A 310 6.22 -0.38 17.32
N THR A 311 7.21 -1.15 17.76
CA THR A 311 7.42 -1.50 19.17
C THR A 311 8.03 -0.35 19.95
N LYS A 312 9.09 0.28 19.40
CA LYS A 312 9.80 1.40 20.03
C LYS A 312 9.11 2.76 19.80
N LYS A 313 8.20 2.83 18.83
CA LYS A 313 7.51 4.05 18.37
C LYS A 313 8.47 5.14 17.89
N THR A 314 9.51 4.74 17.18
CA THR A 314 10.54 5.63 16.64
C THR A 314 10.69 5.44 15.14
N SER A 315 11.00 6.51 14.41
CA SER A 315 11.18 6.49 12.97
C SER A 315 12.61 6.84 12.56
N LYS A 316 13.02 6.32 11.41
CA LYS A 316 14.20 6.75 10.66
C LYS A 316 13.76 7.09 9.23
N SER A 317 14.28 8.18 8.68
CA SER A 317 14.04 8.58 7.30
C SER A 317 15.32 8.36 6.49
N ILE A 318 15.18 7.73 5.33
CA ILE A 318 16.28 7.34 4.44
C ILE A 318 16.07 8.04 3.10
N SER A 319 16.94 9.00 2.81
CA SER A 319 16.97 9.72 1.54
C SER A 319 18.37 10.28 1.31
N ASN A 320 18.94 10.07 0.12
CA ASN A 320 20.30 10.45 -0.23
C ASN A 320 21.38 10.02 0.80
N ALA A 321 21.15 8.91 1.51
CA ALA A 321 22.12 8.39 2.46
C ALA A 321 23.24 7.65 1.72
N THR A 322 24.47 7.77 2.22
CA THR A 322 25.61 7.02 1.68
C THR A 322 25.46 5.55 2.07
N ASN A 323 25.54 4.66 1.07
CA ASN A 323 25.63 3.23 1.35
C ASN A 323 27.07 2.87 1.74
N ASP A 324 27.38 2.99 3.01
CA ASP A 324 28.68 2.66 3.60
C ASP A 324 28.83 1.18 3.98
N LEU A 325 27.87 0.32 3.61
CA LEU A 325 27.98 -1.12 3.80
C LEU A 325 28.88 -1.75 2.74
N ASP A 326 28.70 -1.35 1.47
CA ASP A 326 29.46 -1.85 0.33
C ASP A 326 29.72 -0.81 -0.77
N GLY A 327 29.15 0.38 -0.68
CA GLY A 327 29.34 1.47 -1.64
C GLY A 327 28.52 1.36 -2.93
N LEU A 328 27.68 0.33 -3.12
CA LEU A 328 27.11 0.04 -4.45
C LEU A 328 25.85 0.85 -4.78
N LEU A 329 24.76 0.64 -4.03
CA LEU A 329 23.46 1.27 -4.32
C LEU A 329 23.19 2.48 -3.42
N PRO A 330 22.87 3.67 -3.97
CA PRO A 330 22.64 4.88 -3.16
C PRO A 330 21.17 5.07 -2.71
N TYR A 331 20.26 4.16 -3.05
CA TYR A 331 18.85 4.25 -2.67
C TYR A 331 18.19 2.88 -2.52
N LEU A 332 16.98 2.89 -1.94
CA LEU A 332 16.17 1.69 -1.72
C LEU A 332 14.94 1.71 -2.65
N ASN A 333 14.75 0.66 -3.42
CA ASN A 333 13.49 0.39 -4.13
C ASN A 333 12.73 -0.74 -3.41
N VAL A 334 12.18 -0.42 -2.23
CA VAL A 334 11.57 -1.42 -1.33
C VAL A 334 10.38 -2.12 -1.98
N LYS A 335 10.43 -3.45 -2.01
CA LYS A 335 9.38 -4.32 -2.56
C LYS A 335 8.82 -5.33 -1.57
N TYR A 336 9.54 -5.61 -0.48
CA TYR A 336 9.07 -6.54 0.53
C TYR A 336 9.73 -6.27 1.89
N LEU A 337 9.02 -6.61 2.97
CA LEU A 337 9.50 -6.53 4.35
C LEU A 337 8.99 -7.76 5.11
N SER A 338 9.88 -8.47 5.79
CA SER A 338 9.52 -9.54 6.71
C SER A 338 10.48 -9.57 7.89
N ASN A 339 9.94 -9.65 9.10
CA ASN A 339 10.71 -9.52 10.34
C ASN A 339 11.63 -8.27 10.30
N ASN A 340 12.94 -8.49 10.29
CA ASN A 340 13.98 -7.46 10.22
C ASN A 340 14.67 -7.43 8.84
N THR A 341 14.10 -8.07 7.83
CA THR A 341 14.67 -8.18 6.48
C THR A 341 13.86 -7.32 5.53
N LEU A 342 14.53 -6.34 4.92
CA LEU A 342 13.98 -5.46 3.90
C LEU A 342 14.57 -5.86 2.56
N ILE A 343 13.72 -6.07 1.55
CA ILE A 343 14.15 -6.42 0.21
C ILE A 343 13.84 -5.26 -0.73
N SER A 344 14.87 -4.82 -1.43
CA SER A 344 14.76 -3.89 -2.56
C SER A 344 15.09 -4.61 -3.86
N VAL A 345 14.48 -4.18 -4.97
CA VAL A 345 14.76 -4.73 -6.31
C VAL A 345 15.42 -3.68 -7.17
N HIS A 346 16.55 -4.04 -7.76
CA HIS A 346 17.39 -3.17 -8.57
C HIS A 346 17.74 -3.80 -9.92
N TYR A 347 18.06 -2.98 -10.92
CA TYR A 347 18.44 -3.41 -12.26
C TYR A 347 19.94 -3.19 -12.49
N PRO A 348 20.59 -3.99 -13.36
CA PRO A 348 22.04 -3.91 -13.57
C PRO A 348 22.56 -2.51 -13.87
N ASP A 349 21.81 -1.69 -14.60
CA ASP A 349 22.15 -0.31 -14.97
C ASP A 349 22.16 0.67 -13.80
N GLU A 350 21.55 0.31 -12.66
CA GLU A 350 21.55 1.12 -11.44
C GLU A 350 22.84 0.93 -10.60
N PHE A 351 23.61 -0.13 -10.85
CA PHE A 351 24.88 -0.38 -10.19
C PHE A 351 26.00 0.25 -11.02
N ILE A 352 26.58 1.38 -10.60
CA ILE A 352 27.99 1.67 -10.92
C ILE A 352 28.33 1.96 -12.40
N THR A 353 28.76 3.16 -12.80
CA THR A 353 29.33 3.42 -14.15
C THR A 353 30.30 2.32 -14.59
N ILE A 354 30.31 1.96 -15.88
CA ILE A 354 31.14 0.89 -16.48
C ILE A 354 32.59 0.86 -15.95
N GLU A 355 33.23 2.03 -15.82
CA GLU A 355 34.61 2.15 -15.30
C GLU A 355 34.77 1.66 -13.84
N GLN A 356 33.75 1.81 -13.00
CA GLN A 356 33.73 1.26 -11.64
C GLN A 356 33.41 -0.24 -11.64
N MET A 357 32.58 -0.71 -12.57
CA MET A 357 32.32 -2.15 -12.72
C MET A 357 33.56 -2.90 -13.19
N GLU A 358 34.32 -2.34 -14.14
CA GLU A 358 35.52 -2.97 -14.71
C GLU A 358 36.69 -3.01 -13.72
N ASN A 359 36.75 -2.06 -12.79
CA ASN A 359 37.87 -1.89 -11.85
C ASN A 359 37.58 -2.37 -10.41
N SER A 360 36.45 -3.03 -10.17
CA SER A 360 36.03 -3.44 -8.82
C SER A 360 36.00 -4.95 -8.65
N ASP A 361 36.74 -5.45 -7.65
CA ASP A 361 36.77 -6.86 -7.23
C ASP A 361 35.51 -7.28 -6.42
N HIS A 362 34.37 -6.59 -6.60
CA HIS A 362 33.17 -6.90 -5.83
C HIS A 362 32.41 -8.06 -6.51
N PRO A 363 32.10 -9.17 -5.82
CA PRO A 363 31.54 -10.37 -6.45
C PRO A 363 30.24 -10.12 -7.24
N LEU A 364 29.39 -9.21 -6.76
CA LEU A 364 28.19 -8.80 -7.49
C LEU A 364 28.53 -8.16 -8.84
N LEU A 365 29.52 -7.26 -8.91
CA LEU A 365 29.83 -6.54 -10.14
C LEU A 365 30.40 -7.47 -11.21
N GLU A 366 31.21 -8.47 -10.81
CA GLU A 366 31.65 -9.54 -11.71
C GLU A 366 30.47 -10.34 -12.30
N SER A 367 29.46 -10.65 -11.48
CA SER A 367 28.27 -11.36 -11.96
C SER A 367 27.42 -10.51 -12.92
N LEU A 368 27.36 -9.19 -12.72
CA LEU A 368 26.59 -8.27 -13.56
C LEU A 368 27.20 -8.08 -14.96
N GLN A 369 28.51 -8.25 -15.10
CA GLN A 369 29.20 -8.16 -16.41
C GLN A 369 28.79 -9.26 -17.41
N GLN A 370 28.12 -10.32 -16.95
CA GLN A 370 27.77 -11.47 -17.79
C GLN A 370 26.55 -11.22 -18.71
N GLU A 371 26.06 -9.98 -18.85
CA GLU A 371 24.93 -9.51 -19.69
C GLU A 371 23.62 -10.33 -19.60
N THR A 372 23.48 -11.17 -18.58
CA THR A 372 22.37 -12.13 -18.44
C THR A 372 21.51 -11.86 -17.21
N VAL A 373 21.95 -10.97 -16.31
CA VAL A 373 21.20 -10.60 -15.12
C VAL A 373 20.02 -9.71 -15.49
N SER A 374 18.81 -10.15 -15.13
CA SER A 374 17.57 -9.40 -15.38
C SER A 374 17.31 -8.35 -14.30
N PHE A 375 17.55 -8.70 -13.04
CA PHE A 375 17.49 -7.79 -11.89
C PHE A 375 18.18 -8.43 -10.67
N VAL A 376 18.33 -7.65 -9.61
CA VAL A 376 19.02 -8.01 -8.38
C VAL A 376 18.11 -7.73 -7.19
N PHE A 377 17.96 -8.72 -6.30
CA PHE A 377 17.42 -8.49 -4.97
C PHE A 377 18.54 -8.01 -4.04
N ALA A 378 18.40 -6.81 -3.49
CA ALA A 378 19.22 -6.32 -2.39
C ALA A 378 18.50 -6.58 -1.06
N ILE A 379 19.09 -7.44 -0.23
CA ILE A 379 18.50 -7.96 1.00
C ILE A 379 19.21 -7.30 2.18
N TYR A 380 18.56 -6.29 2.76
CA TYR A 380 19.07 -5.51 3.88
C TYR A 380 18.59 -6.10 5.21
N GLN A 381 19.52 -6.23 6.16
CA GLN A 381 19.21 -6.64 7.52
C GLN A 381 19.08 -5.41 8.43
N ILE A 382 17.86 -5.08 8.84
CA ILE A 382 17.56 -3.96 9.75
C ILE A 382 18.17 -4.22 11.14
N LYS A 383 18.79 -3.19 11.71
CA LYS A 383 19.31 -3.13 13.09
C LYS A 383 18.18 -3.11 14.11
N ASP A 384 18.35 -3.81 15.23
CA ASP A 384 17.29 -4.01 16.22
C ASP A 384 16.90 -2.79 17.06
#